data_AF-A0A940QC94-F1
#
_entry.id   AF-A0A940QC94-F1
#
_cell.length_a   1.000
_cell.length_b   1.000
_cell.length_c   1.000
_cell.angle_alpha   90.00
_cell.angle_beta   90.00
_cell.angle_gamma   90.00
#
_symmetry.space_group_name_H-M   'P 1'
#
loop_
_entity.id
_entity.type
_entity.pdbx_description
1 polymer ?
#
loop_
_entity_poly.entity_id
_entity_poly.type
_entity_poly.pdbx_seq_one_letter_code
_entity_poly.pdbx_strand_id
1 'polypeptide(L)'
;MKKYFALLALAGIILAAGCASGDTSSTALATAADTEIAPLEPDIAFLTREAPTEPETPPQTLVTYSGNGLASAAVMTLGSYEWNYQGTASVACSAGPLTAYADGLITAAVDLDSVSENEPKIQLGNAEITGAQFYPLDGSDSFALDFTPDGSISFPDEAYSGVAVVDLSFEQGTAQYYFAVTRSQNDTSQTAGPARNDTSRPPETAQ
;
A
#
# COMPACT_ATOMS: atom_id res chain seq x y z
N MET A 1 7.19 -1.26 58.57
CA MET A 1 6.29 -1.57 57.44
C MET A 1 6.98 -1.21 56.14
N LYS A 2 7.33 -2.18 55.31
CA LYS A 2 7.65 -2.02 53.88
C LYS A 2 7.57 -3.40 53.23
N LYS A 3 6.51 -3.60 52.45
CA LYS A 3 6.28 -4.81 51.64
C LYS A 3 6.98 -4.57 50.31
N TYR A 4 7.94 -5.41 49.96
CA TYR A 4 8.51 -5.46 48.62
C TYR A 4 7.66 -6.42 47.80
N PHE A 5 6.96 -5.89 46.79
CA PHE A 5 6.33 -6.72 45.77
C PHE A 5 7.39 -7.04 44.72
N ALA A 6 7.67 -8.33 44.56
CA ALA A 6 8.49 -8.88 43.50
C ALA A 6 7.75 -8.72 42.16
N LEU A 7 8.38 -8.02 41.22
CA LEU A 7 7.99 -7.99 39.81
C LEU A 7 8.54 -9.25 39.15
N LEU A 8 7.63 -10.17 38.80
CA LEU A 8 7.91 -11.30 37.92
C LEU A 8 8.02 -10.77 36.49
N ALA A 9 9.25 -10.67 35.98
CA ALA A 9 9.49 -10.47 34.56
C ALA A 9 9.24 -11.80 33.83
N LEU A 10 8.11 -11.91 33.13
CA LEU A 10 7.85 -13.01 32.21
C LEU A 10 8.51 -12.66 30.87
N ALA A 11 9.70 -13.22 30.63
CA ALA A 11 10.33 -13.19 29.31
C ALA A 11 9.56 -14.14 28.39
N GLY A 12 8.71 -13.59 27.52
CA GLY A 12 8.08 -14.32 26.43
C GLY A 12 9.09 -14.57 25.31
N ILE A 13 9.47 -15.82 25.13
CA ILE A 13 10.26 -16.29 23.98
C ILE A 13 9.31 -16.31 22.78
N ILE A 14 9.49 -15.38 21.83
CA ILE A 14 8.81 -15.44 20.53
C ILE A 14 9.59 -16.42 19.66
N LEU A 15 8.99 -17.58 19.41
CA LEU A 15 9.45 -18.53 18.41
C LEU A 15 9.16 -17.94 17.03
N ALA A 16 10.21 -17.54 16.32
CA ALA A 16 10.15 -17.27 14.89
C ALA A 16 9.87 -18.60 14.16
N ALA A 17 8.60 -18.87 13.86
CA ALA A 17 8.23 -19.90 12.90
C ALA A 17 8.46 -19.32 11.50
N GLY A 18 9.58 -19.69 10.89
CA GLY A 18 9.89 -19.34 9.51
C GLY A 18 8.82 -19.87 8.56
N CYS A 19 8.38 -19.01 7.64
CA CYS A 19 7.64 -19.43 6.46
C CYS A 19 8.54 -20.35 5.61
N ALA A 20 8.42 -21.67 5.81
CA ALA A 20 8.90 -22.65 4.86
C ALA A 20 7.83 -22.83 3.79
N SER A 21 8.12 -22.38 2.58
CA SER A 21 7.34 -22.59 1.36
C SER A 21 7.23 -24.08 1.04
N GLY A 22 6.02 -24.62 1.06
CA GLY A 22 5.69 -25.98 0.64
C GLY A 22 4.66 -25.96 -0.48
N ASP A 23 5.13 -26.02 -1.74
CA ASP A 23 4.28 -26.22 -2.91
C ASP A 23 3.65 -27.62 -2.87
N THR A 24 2.32 -27.67 -2.88
CA THR A 24 1.58 -28.92 -3.11
C THR A 24 0.82 -28.81 -4.42
N SER A 25 1.34 -29.55 -5.40
CA SER A 25 0.78 -30.09 -6.64
C SER A 25 -0.64 -29.66 -7.08
N SER A 26 -0.69 -29.08 -8.28
CA SER A 26 -1.86 -28.93 -9.13
C SER A 26 -2.53 -30.28 -9.45
N THR A 27 -3.86 -30.34 -9.37
CA THR A 27 -4.67 -31.43 -9.95
C THR A 27 -5.61 -30.91 -11.03
N ALA A 28 -5.83 -31.78 -12.00
CA ALA A 28 -6.30 -31.52 -13.36
C ALA A 28 -7.79 -31.13 -13.47
N LEU A 29 -8.06 -30.33 -14.50
CA LEU A 29 -9.38 -30.08 -15.06
C LEU A 29 -9.94 -31.37 -15.68
N ALA A 30 -11.15 -31.76 -15.27
CA ALA A 30 -11.97 -32.74 -15.98
C ALA A 30 -13.33 -32.13 -16.35
N THR A 31 -13.75 -32.51 -17.55
CA THR A 31 -14.79 -31.98 -18.44
C THR A 31 -16.25 -32.14 -17.97
N ALA A 32 -17.07 -31.28 -18.56
CA ALA A 32 -18.53 -31.12 -18.48
C ALA A 32 -19.37 -32.40 -18.55
N ALA A 33 -20.49 -32.39 -17.81
CA ALA A 33 -21.73 -33.05 -18.20
C ALA A 33 -22.95 -32.31 -17.64
N ASP A 34 -23.94 -32.23 -18.52
CA ASP A 34 -25.29 -31.69 -18.43
C ASP A 34 -26.05 -32.06 -17.14
N THR A 35 -26.73 -31.09 -16.50
CA THR A 35 -27.72 -31.38 -15.45
C THR A 35 -28.85 -30.35 -15.49
N GLU A 36 -29.98 -30.87 -15.93
CA GLU A 36 -31.37 -30.45 -15.77
C GLU A 36 -31.65 -29.34 -14.75
N ILE A 37 -32.24 -28.24 -15.21
CA ILE A 37 -32.67 -27.11 -14.38
C ILE A 37 -34.00 -27.49 -13.71
N ALA A 38 -33.93 -27.94 -12.45
CA ALA A 38 -35.09 -27.99 -11.57
C ALA A 38 -35.50 -26.56 -11.17
N PRO A 39 -36.80 -26.23 -11.09
CA PRO A 39 -37.25 -24.92 -10.64
C PRO A 39 -36.99 -24.79 -9.13
N LEU A 40 -35.90 -24.13 -8.77
CA LEU A 40 -35.64 -23.70 -7.40
C LEU A 40 -36.58 -22.52 -7.10
N GLU A 41 -37.58 -22.78 -6.28
CA GLU A 41 -38.35 -21.75 -5.59
C GLU A 41 -37.37 -20.77 -4.91
N PRO A 42 -37.51 -19.44 -5.07
CA PRO A 42 -36.65 -18.51 -4.36
C PRO A 42 -36.99 -18.58 -2.88
N ASP A 43 -36.18 -19.33 -2.12
CA ASP A 43 -36.28 -19.38 -0.67
C ASP A 43 -35.90 -17.99 -0.13
N ILE A 44 -36.92 -17.19 0.19
CA ILE A 44 -36.79 -15.87 0.82
C ILE A 44 -36.40 -16.09 2.28
N ALA A 45 -35.17 -16.54 2.50
CA ALA A 45 -34.61 -16.79 3.82
C ALA A 45 -33.12 -16.38 3.87
N PHE A 46 -32.80 -15.17 3.42
CA PHE A 46 -31.44 -14.62 3.51
C PHE A 46 -31.33 -13.24 4.19
N LEU A 47 -32.42 -12.71 4.75
CA LEU A 47 -32.47 -11.33 5.27
C LEU A 47 -32.50 -11.22 6.81
N THR A 48 -31.90 -12.17 7.54
CA THR A 48 -31.70 -12.04 8.99
C THR A 48 -30.34 -12.50 9.50
N ARG A 49 -29.38 -12.88 8.64
CA ARG A 49 -28.00 -12.99 9.10
C ARG A 49 -27.46 -11.58 9.30
N GLU A 50 -27.49 -11.13 10.55
CA GLU A 50 -26.68 -10.00 11.00
C GLU A 50 -25.27 -10.19 10.43
N ALA A 51 -24.77 -9.18 9.72
CA ALA A 51 -23.40 -9.20 9.25
C ALA A 51 -22.50 -9.42 10.48
N PRO A 52 -21.41 -10.22 10.35
CA PRO A 52 -20.48 -10.39 11.45
C PRO A 52 -20.09 -9.02 12.02
N THR A 53 -20.16 -8.88 13.35
CA THR A 53 -19.80 -7.63 14.03
C THR A 53 -18.32 -7.29 13.84
N GLU A 54 -17.49 -8.29 13.55
CA GLU A 54 -16.07 -8.16 13.25
C GLU A 54 -15.75 -8.87 11.94
N PRO A 55 -14.83 -8.37 11.10
CA PRO A 55 -14.45 -9.04 9.85
C PRO A 55 -13.39 -10.14 10.09
N GLU A 56 -13.41 -11.19 9.27
CA GLU A 56 -12.46 -12.32 9.31
C GLU A 56 -11.04 -11.94 8.89
N THR A 57 -10.91 -10.86 8.10
CA THR A 57 -9.64 -10.31 7.62
C THR A 57 -9.63 -8.79 7.77
N PRO A 58 -8.45 -8.14 7.75
CA PRO A 58 -8.39 -6.68 7.68
C PRO A 58 -9.24 -6.11 6.52
N PRO A 59 -9.90 -4.96 6.71
CA PRO A 59 -10.74 -4.36 5.69
C PRO A 59 -9.94 -3.80 4.51
N GLN A 60 -10.57 -3.61 3.36
CA GLN A 60 -9.93 -2.87 2.26
C GLN A 60 -9.74 -1.40 2.64
N THR A 61 -8.57 -0.87 2.31
CA THR A 61 -8.20 0.53 2.56
C THR A 61 -7.93 1.24 1.25
N LEU A 62 -8.30 2.53 1.16
CA LEU A 62 -8.05 3.35 -0.01
C LEU A 62 -6.94 4.37 0.27
N VAL A 63 -6.13 4.63 -0.74
CA VAL A 63 -5.35 5.87 -0.84
C VAL A 63 -6.13 6.85 -1.72
N THR A 64 -6.31 8.06 -1.21
CA THR A 64 -7.03 9.15 -1.87
C THR A 64 -6.08 10.31 -2.15
N TYR A 65 -6.27 10.94 -3.30
CA TYR A 65 -5.50 12.10 -3.71
C TYR A 65 -6.30 12.87 -4.76
N SER A 66 -5.99 14.13 -4.95
CA SER A 66 -6.64 15.01 -5.89
C SER A 66 -5.61 15.82 -6.66
N GLY A 67 -5.76 15.78 -7.99
CA GLY A 67 -4.81 16.38 -8.93
C GLY A 67 -5.55 17.05 -10.06
N ASN A 68 -5.12 18.27 -10.42
CA ASN A 68 -5.69 19.00 -11.55
C ASN A 68 -7.23 19.16 -11.46
N GLY A 69 -7.77 19.24 -10.24
CA GLY A 69 -9.22 19.36 -9.99
C GLY A 69 -10.01 18.05 -10.05
N LEU A 70 -9.35 16.89 -10.14
CA LEU A 70 -9.98 15.57 -10.11
C LEU A 70 -9.59 14.82 -8.83
N ALA A 71 -10.58 14.33 -8.10
CA ALA A 71 -10.37 13.44 -6.97
C ALA A 71 -10.24 11.99 -7.46
N SER A 72 -9.22 11.31 -6.98
CA SER A 72 -8.86 9.93 -7.28
C SER A 72 -8.80 9.12 -5.99
N ALA A 73 -9.18 7.85 -6.09
CA ALA A 73 -9.05 6.90 -5.01
C ALA A 73 -8.63 5.55 -5.59
N ALA A 74 -7.70 4.88 -4.94
CA ALA A 74 -7.21 3.56 -5.36
C ALA A 74 -7.18 2.60 -4.17
N VAL A 75 -7.53 1.34 -4.42
CA VAL A 75 -7.50 0.28 -3.41
C VAL A 75 -6.05 -0.12 -3.16
N MET A 76 -5.62 0.01 -1.90
CA MET A 76 -4.29 -0.42 -1.50
C MET A 76 -4.22 -1.94 -1.40
N THR A 77 -3.04 -2.49 -1.69
CA THR A 77 -2.83 -3.94 -1.58
C THR A 77 -2.58 -4.31 -0.12
N LEU A 78 -3.38 -5.24 0.42
CA LEU A 78 -3.18 -5.79 1.76
C LEU A 78 -1.88 -6.60 1.80
N GLY A 79 -1.00 -6.23 2.72
CA GLY A 79 0.25 -6.91 3.03
C GLY A 79 0.11 -7.89 4.19
N SER A 80 1.16 -7.96 5.01
CA SER A 80 1.18 -8.82 6.18
C SER A 80 0.26 -8.28 7.28
N TYR A 81 -0.31 -9.17 8.09
CA TYR A 81 -1.19 -8.78 9.18
C TYR A 81 -1.19 -9.79 10.33
N GLU A 82 -1.52 -9.29 11.52
CA GLU A 82 -1.91 -10.09 12.68
C GLU A 82 -3.34 -9.70 13.05
N TRP A 83 -4.26 -10.66 13.05
CA TRP A 83 -5.69 -10.37 13.16
C TRP A 83 -6.40 -11.33 14.10
N ASN A 84 -7.21 -10.79 15.00
CA ASN A 84 -8.07 -11.56 15.89
C ASN A 84 -9.52 -11.47 15.41
N TYR A 85 -10.10 -12.61 15.05
CA TYR A 85 -11.51 -12.73 14.73
C TYR A 85 -12.18 -13.69 15.72
N GLN A 86 -13.13 -13.17 16.50
CA GLN A 86 -13.90 -13.94 17.48
C GLN A 86 -13.02 -14.77 18.45
N GLY A 87 -11.90 -14.20 18.89
CA GLY A 87 -10.95 -14.86 19.80
C GLY A 87 -9.98 -15.82 19.12
N THR A 88 -10.03 -15.95 17.80
CA THR A 88 -9.09 -16.75 17.01
C THR A 88 -8.08 -15.82 16.34
N ALA A 89 -6.81 -15.96 16.72
CA ALA A 89 -5.73 -15.22 16.08
C ALA A 89 -5.33 -15.87 14.74
N SER A 90 -5.10 -15.03 13.74
CA SER A 90 -4.58 -15.37 12.43
C SER A 90 -3.40 -14.46 12.11
N VAL A 91 -2.41 -15.01 11.41
CA VAL A 91 -1.24 -14.27 10.94
C VAL A 91 -1.06 -14.59 9.47
N ALA A 92 -0.95 -13.57 8.64
CA ALA A 92 -0.63 -13.71 7.23
C ALA A 92 0.68 -12.99 6.92
N CYS A 93 1.57 -13.70 6.23
CA CYS A 93 2.82 -13.16 5.71
C CYS A 93 2.67 -12.96 4.20
N SER A 94 2.79 -11.72 3.74
CA SER A 94 2.78 -11.37 2.32
C SER A 94 4.19 -11.35 1.74
N ALA A 95 4.28 -11.30 0.41
CA ALA A 95 5.52 -10.88 -0.24
C ALA A 95 5.93 -9.49 0.26
N GLY A 96 7.23 -9.24 0.33
CA GLY A 96 7.76 -7.92 0.66
C GLY A 96 7.33 -6.86 -0.38
N PRO A 97 7.34 -5.56 -0.04
CA PRO A 97 6.75 -4.51 -0.87
C PRO A 97 7.33 -4.46 -2.29
N LEU A 98 8.64 -4.60 -2.44
CA LEU A 98 9.31 -4.59 -3.75
C LEU A 98 8.99 -5.84 -4.59
N THR A 99 8.84 -7.00 -3.95
CA THR A 99 8.42 -8.23 -4.64
C THR A 99 6.97 -8.13 -5.07
N ALA A 100 6.08 -7.65 -4.20
CA ALA A 100 4.68 -7.42 -4.55
C ALA A 100 4.51 -6.42 -5.70
N TYR A 101 5.37 -5.40 -5.76
CA TYR A 101 5.43 -4.48 -6.90
C TYR A 101 5.91 -5.17 -8.19
N ALA A 102 7.02 -5.92 -8.12
CA ALA A 102 7.59 -6.62 -9.27
C ALA A 102 6.64 -7.68 -9.86
N ASP A 103 5.85 -8.33 -9.00
CA ASP A 103 4.83 -9.31 -9.38
C ASP A 103 3.53 -8.67 -9.89
N GLY A 104 3.42 -7.34 -9.88
CA GLY A 104 2.25 -6.60 -10.35
C GLY A 104 1.03 -6.69 -9.42
N LEU A 105 1.23 -7.03 -8.15
CA LEU A 105 0.16 -7.13 -7.15
C LEU A 105 -0.29 -5.78 -6.59
N ILE A 106 0.56 -4.75 -6.72
CA ILE A 106 0.26 -3.38 -6.28
C ILE A 106 -0.43 -2.63 -7.42
N THR A 107 -1.71 -2.34 -7.23
CA THR A 107 -2.54 -1.68 -8.27
C THR A 107 -2.78 -0.20 -7.98
N ALA A 108 -2.72 0.22 -6.72
CA ALA A 108 -2.73 1.64 -6.37
C ALA A 108 -1.38 2.29 -6.72
N ALA A 109 -1.41 3.26 -7.62
CA ALA A 109 -0.28 4.10 -7.97
C ALA A 109 -0.67 5.58 -7.82
N VAL A 110 0.19 6.35 -7.15
CA VAL A 110 0.03 7.79 -6.92
C VAL A 110 1.16 8.54 -7.61
N ASP A 111 0.81 9.44 -8.51
CA ASP A 111 1.75 10.42 -9.05
C ASP A 111 1.85 11.62 -8.08
N LEU A 112 2.95 11.70 -7.34
CA LEU A 112 3.20 12.71 -6.31
C LEU A 112 3.31 14.13 -6.87
N ASP A 113 3.58 14.31 -8.16
CA ASP A 113 3.57 15.64 -8.78
C ASP A 113 2.14 16.11 -9.13
N SER A 114 1.18 15.20 -9.01
CA SER A 114 -0.23 15.44 -9.29
C SER A 114 -1.08 15.43 -8.01
N VAL A 115 -0.51 15.45 -6.81
CA VAL A 115 -1.28 15.49 -5.55
C VAL A 115 -1.47 16.93 -5.05
N SER A 116 -2.54 17.18 -4.30
CA SER A 116 -2.76 18.46 -3.65
C SER A 116 -2.02 18.54 -2.31
N GLU A 117 -2.04 19.71 -1.66
CA GLU A 117 -1.44 19.87 -0.34
C GLU A 117 -2.10 18.92 0.68
N ASN A 118 -1.29 18.29 1.56
CA ASN A 118 -1.70 17.29 2.55
C ASN A 118 -2.25 15.99 1.95
N GLU A 119 -1.79 15.62 0.76
CA GLU A 119 -2.07 14.34 0.10
C GLU A 119 -0.75 13.66 -0.33
N PRO A 120 -0.75 12.34 -0.58
CA PRO A 120 -1.89 11.41 -0.53
C PRO A 120 -2.37 11.09 0.88
N LYS A 121 -3.65 10.72 0.98
CA LYS A 121 -4.35 10.48 2.25
C LYS A 121 -4.99 9.11 2.32
N ILE A 122 -4.72 8.38 3.40
CA ILE A 122 -5.24 7.03 3.65
C ILE A 122 -6.64 7.13 4.26
N GLN A 123 -7.58 6.33 3.76
CA GLN A 123 -8.92 6.24 4.31
C GLN A 123 -8.94 5.33 5.55
N LEU A 124 -8.84 5.93 6.74
CA LEU A 124 -8.61 5.17 7.98
C LEU A 124 -9.83 4.39 8.50
N GLY A 125 -11.06 4.86 8.28
CA GLY A 125 -12.23 4.22 8.88
C GLY A 125 -12.14 4.21 10.42
N ASN A 126 -12.06 3.03 11.03
CA ASN A 126 -11.83 2.82 12.47
C ASN A 126 -10.37 2.50 12.83
N ALA A 127 -9.44 2.68 11.89
CA ALA A 127 -8.02 2.41 12.08
C ALA A 127 -7.24 3.66 12.51
N GLU A 128 -6.03 3.44 13.01
CA GLU A 128 -5.02 4.47 13.26
C GLU A 128 -3.73 4.11 12.51
N ILE A 129 -3.03 5.11 11.94
CA ILE A 129 -1.70 4.90 11.37
C ILE A 129 -0.71 4.76 12.52
N THR A 130 0.04 3.64 12.52
CA THR A 130 1.11 3.38 13.50
C THR A 130 2.50 3.46 12.89
N GLY A 131 2.59 3.42 11.56
CA GLY A 131 3.87 3.48 10.84
C GLY A 131 3.65 3.78 9.36
N ALA A 132 4.65 4.42 8.76
CA ALA A 132 4.74 4.60 7.32
C ALA A 132 6.20 4.54 6.88
N GLN A 133 6.47 3.81 5.80
CA GLN A 133 7.83 3.60 5.30
C GLN A 133 7.84 3.57 3.78
N PHE A 134 8.89 4.13 3.19
CA PHE A 134 9.12 4.13 1.75
C PHE A 134 10.23 3.16 1.37
N TYR A 135 9.99 2.39 0.32
CA TYR A 135 10.90 1.41 -0.27
C TYR A 135 11.23 1.85 -1.70
N PRO A 136 12.39 2.48 -1.93
CA PRO A 136 12.82 2.92 -3.26
C PRO A 136 12.97 1.75 -4.25
N LEU A 137 12.55 1.94 -5.51
CA LEU A 137 12.77 0.94 -6.57
C LEU A 137 14.21 0.88 -7.08
N ASP A 138 15.02 1.90 -6.79
CA ASP A 138 16.41 2.01 -7.25
C ASP A 138 17.40 1.18 -6.42
N GLY A 139 16.90 0.50 -5.38
CA GLY A 139 17.69 -0.35 -4.48
C GLY A 139 18.37 0.41 -3.35
N SER A 140 18.08 1.70 -3.17
CA SER A 140 18.50 2.47 -1.99
C SER A 140 17.81 1.97 -0.71
N ASP A 141 18.37 2.32 0.43
CA ASP A 141 17.81 1.96 1.74
C ASP A 141 16.41 2.57 1.93
N SER A 142 15.53 1.81 2.58
CA SER A 142 14.20 2.27 2.96
C SER A 142 14.28 3.32 4.07
N PHE A 143 13.35 4.28 4.09
CA PHE A 143 13.27 5.31 5.12
C PHE A 143 11.83 5.55 5.60
N ALA A 144 11.69 6.03 6.83
CA ALA A 144 10.40 6.34 7.43
C ALA A 144 9.75 7.56 6.77
N LEU A 145 8.43 7.54 6.63
CA LEU A 145 7.64 8.67 6.15
C LEU A 145 6.96 9.37 7.32
N ASP A 146 6.84 10.69 7.23
CA ASP A 146 6.01 11.44 8.16
C ASP A 146 4.54 11.27 7.81
N PHE A 147 3.69 11.20 8.83
CA PHE A 147 2.25 11.10 8.67
C PHE A 147 1.50 11.87 9.74
N THR A 148 0.27 12.22 9.42
CA THR A 148 -0.65 12.88 10.35
C THR A 148 -1.73 11.91 10.84
N PRO A 149 -2.33 12.15 12.03
CA PRO A 149 -3.38 11.28 12.56
C PRO A 149 -4.63 11.18 11.68
N ASP A 150 -4.86 12.15 10.79
CA ASP A 150 -5.99 12.12 9.87
C ASP A 150 -5.73 11.28 8.59
N GLY A 151 -4.52 10.74 8.44
CA GLY A 151 -4.17 9.79 7.38
C GLY A 151 -3.30 10.35 6.25
N SER A 152 -2.86 11.60 6.34
CA SER A 152 -2.04 12.22 5.29
C SER A 152 -0.60 11.73 5.39
N ILE A 153 0.00 11.35 4.27
CA ILE A 153 1.38 10.85 4.19
C ILE A 153 2.26 11.89 3.49
N SER A 154 3.38 12.26 4.10
CA SER A 154 4.33 13.22 3.55
C SER A 154 5.52 12.51 2.92
N PHE A 155 5.82 12.85 1.67
CA PHE A 155 6.94 12.27 0.91
C PHE A 155 8.06 13.30 0.73
N PRO A 156 9.31 13.01 1.16
CA PRO A 156 10.44 13.89 0.92
C PRO A 156 10.80 13.94 -0.57
N ASP A 157 11.61 14.92 -0.97
CA ASP A 157 11.98 15.12 -2.39
C ASP A 157 12.79 13.99 -3.02
N GLU A 158 13.45 13.19 -2.19
CA GLU A 158 14.16 11.97 -2.59
C GLU A 158 13.23 10.79 -2.90
N ALA A 159 11.94 10.85 -2.53
CA ALA A 159 10.95 9.82 -2.83
C ALA A 159 10.49 9.90 -4.30
N TYR A 160 11.33 9.40 -5.19
CA TYR A 160 11.13 9.51 -6.64
C TYR A 160 10.25 8.41 -7.23
N SER A 161 10.55 7.15 -6.91
CA SER A 161 9.79 5.99 -7.39
C SER A 161 9.99 4.83 -6.42
N GLY A 162 8.90 4.25 -5.94
CA GLY A 162 8.95 3.27 -4.86
C GLY A 162 7.58 2.80 -4.40
N VAL A 163 7.62 1.98 -3.35
CA VAL A 163 6.44 1.47 -2.67
C VAL A 163 6.36 2.11 -1.29
N ALA A 164 5.22 2.74 -1.01
CA ALA A 164 4.88 3.17 0.34
C ALA A 164 4.15 2.02 1.06
N VAL A 165 4.62 1.74 2.27
CA VAL A 165 4.01 0.80 3.22
C VAL A 165 3.41 1.60 4.35
N VAL A 166 2.14 1.37 4.66
CA VAL A 166 1.45 1.99 5.79
C VAL A 166 1.00 0.89 6.74
N ASP A 167 1.42 0.99 7.99
CA ASP A 167 0.99 0.11 9.07
C ASP A 167 -0.23 0.72 9.77
N LEU A 168 -1.33 -0.02 9.78
CA LEU A 168 -2.57 0.37 10.42
C LEU A 168 -2.87 -0.52 11.62
N SER A 169 -3.32 0.11 12.71
CA SER A 169 -3.85 -0.56 13.89
C SER A 169 -5.37 -0.44 13.91
N PHE A 170 -6.03 -1.56 14.15
CA PHE A 170 -7.47 -1.70 14.35
C PHE A 170 -7.71 -2.30 15.74
N GLU A 171 -8.96 -2.30 16.20
CA GLU A 171 -9.32 -3.00 17.45
C GLU A 171 -9.01 -4.50 17.37
N GLN A 172 -9.17 -5.11 16.19
CA GLN A 172 -8.96 -6.55 15.97
C GLN A 172 -7.49 -6.94 15.78
N GLY A 173 -6.60 -6.00 15.44
CA GLY A 173 -5.21 -6.32 15.13
C GLY A 173 -4.53 -5.29 14.25
N THR A 174 -3.42 -5.68 13.62
CA THR A 174 -2.58 -4.79 12.79
C THR A 174 -2.48 -5.31 11.37
N ALA A 175 -2.38 -4.41 10.39
CA ALA A 175 -2.24 -4.77 8.99
C ALA A 175 -1.38 -3.77 8.23
N GLN A 176 -0.59 -4.28 7.29
CA GLN A 176 0.18 -3.46 6.35
C GLN A 176 -0.59 -3.25 5.06
N TYR A 177 -0.46 -2.07 4.47
CA TYR A 177 -1.03 -1.76 3.16
C TYR A 177 0.00 -1.11 2.25
N TYR A 178 0.01 -1.53 0.99
CA TYR A 178 0.98 -1.09 0.00
C TYR A 178 0.31 -0.25 -1.09
N PHE A 179 1.00 0.81 -1.51
CA PHE A 179 0.71 1.53 -2.74
C PHE A 179 2.01 2.00 -3.38
N ALA A 180 2.03 2.11 -4.71
CA ALA A 180 3.16 2.63 -5.45
C ALA A 180 3.07 4.15 -5.52
N VAL A 181 4.24 4.80 -5.55
CA VAL A 181 4.36 6.23 -5.81
C VAL A 181 5.40 6.50 -6.88
N THR A 182 5.15 7.53 -7.68
CA THR A 182 6.09 8.05 -8.67
C THR A 182 6.07 9.56 -8.65
N ARG A 183 7.20 10.19 -8.96
CA ARG A 183 7.25 11.56 -9.44
C ARG A 183 7.42 11.54 -10.95
N SER A 184 6.61 12.31 -11.65
CA SER A 184 6.82 12.59 -13.06
C SER A 184 8.20 13.24 -13.24
N GLN A 185 9.05 12.68 -14.09
CA GLN A 185 10.25 13.39 -14.57
C GLN A 185 9.75 14.63 -15.32
N ASN A 186 9.52 15.76 -14.64
CA ASN A 186 9.55 17.05 -15.32
C ASN A 186 11.03 17.27 -15.68
N ASP A 187 11.44 16.64 -16.78
CA ASP A 187 12.74 16.82 -17.40
C ASP A 187 12.86 18.29 -17.82
N THR A 188 13.36 19.13 -16.92
CA THR A 188 13.63 20.54 -17.17
C THR A 188 14.82 20.74 -18.13
N SER A 189 15.38 19.66 -18.68
CA SER A 189 16.48 19.73 -19.65
C SER A 189 16.07 20.25 -21.03
N GLN A 190 14.78 20.54 -21.27
CA GLN A 190 14.31 21.02 -22.57
C GLN A 190 13.91 22.50 -22.59
N THR A 191 14.74 23.41 -22.05
CA THR A 191 14.81 24.80 -22.56
C THR A 191 16.20 25.41 -22.35
N ALA A 192 17.20 24.85 -23.04
CA ALA A 192 18.42 25.58 -23.38
C ALA A 192 18.79 25.25 -24.83
N GLY A 193 17.92 25.64 -25.77
CA GLY A 193 18.30 25.69 -27.17
C GLY A 193 19.51 26.62 -27.32
N PRO A 194 20.57 26.24 -28.04
CA PRO A 194 21.80 27.01 -28.10
C PRO A 194 21.50 28.41 -28.65
N ALA A 195 21.97 29.43 -27.93
CA ALA A 195 22.00 30.80 -28.40
C ALA A 195 22.61 30.80 -29.82
N ARG A 196 21.81 31.17 -30.82
CA ARG A 196 22.31 31.46 -32.15
C ARG A 196 23.27 32.63 -32.00
N ASN A 197 24.56 32.33 -32.01
CA ASN A 197 25.62 33.32 -32.13
C ASN A 197 25.50 33.91 -33.53
N ASP A 198 24.84 35.07 -33.62
CA ASP A 198 24.76 35.87 -34.84
C ASP A 198 26.12 36.53 -35.07
N THR A 199 27.00 35.83 -35.78
CA THR A 199 28.27 36.37 -36.27
C THR A 199 28.27 36.32 -37.79
N SER A 200 27.35 37.05 -38.42
CA SER A 200 27.46 37.39 -39.85
C SER A 200 27.75 38.89 -40.01
N ARG A 201 28.97 39.32 -39.66
CA ARG A 201 29.52 40.61 -40.10
C ARG A 201 30.52 40.33 -41.23
N PRO A 202 30.26 40.74 -42.49
CA PRO A 202 31.29 40.68 -43.52
C PRO A 202 32.29 41.83 -43.34
N PRO A 203 33.55 41.67 -43.79
CA PRO A 203 34.58 42.68 -43.67
C PRO A 203 34.32 43.87 -44.60
N GLU A 204 34.36 45.08 -44.04
CA GLU A 204 34.51 46.33 -44.77
C GLU A 204 35.75 46.22 -45.68
N THR A 205 35.53 46.30 -46.99
CA THR A 205 36.59 46.49 -47.98
C THR A 205 36.42 47.88 -48.56
N ALA A 206 37.53 48.62 -48.58
CA ALA A 206 37.68 50.02 -48.91
C ALA A 206 37.13 50.45 -50.28
N GLN A 207 36.59 51.67 -50.34
CA GLN A 207 36.89 52.70 -51.34
C GLN A 207 36.86 54.08 -50.70
#